data_AF-A0A0G0ICQ0-F1
#
_entry.id   AF-A0A0G0ICQ0-F1
#
_cell.length_a   1.000
_cell.length_b   1.000
_cell.length_c   1.000
_cell.angle_alpha   90.00
_cell.angle_beta   90.00
_cell.angle_gamma   90.00
#
_symmetry.space_group_name_H-M   'P 1'
#
loop_
_entity.id
_entity.type
_entity.pdbx_description
1 polymer ?
#
loop_
_entity_poly.entity_id
_entity_poly.type
_entity_poly.pdbx_seq_one_letter_code
_entity_poly.pdbx_strand_id
1 'polypeptide(L)'
;MKIIRLSNYQTIKLLNYQAIKGIASLPTIMVITILILAIAIGITALAFNESIMSAAQVQSSKALFYAEAGARDALMRIARNKNYTCDSPSSGCYQIEFATSGCSTSEGCAKITVSSAQSPKVIISEGRVNNNIRKMQVDIYFDAALSGEIINTNWREIVD
;
A
#
# COMPACT_ATOMS: atom_id res chain seq x y z
N MET A 1 -27.39 63.63 -40.27
CA MET A 1 -27.06 62.90 -39.02
C MET A 1 -27.94 63.45 -37.91
N LYS A 2 -28.99 62.72 -37.49
CA LYS A 2 -30.02 63.25 -36.56
C LYS A 2 -29.66 62.79 -35.15
N ILE A 3 -29.10 63.70 -34.34
CA ILE A 3 -28.75 63.43 -32.94
C ILE A 3 -30.05 63.52 -32.13
N ILE A 4 -30.59 62.37 -31.72
CA ILE A 4 -31.78 62.30 -30.85
C ILE A 4 -31.29 62.56 -29.42
N ARG A 5 -31.55 63.77 -28.89
CA ARG A 5 -31.31 64.09 -27.48
C ARG A 5 -32.39 63.43 -26.63
N LEU A 6 -32.03 62.37 -25.91
CA LEU A 6 -32.90 61.75 -24.93
C LEU A 6 -33.02 62.67 -23.70
N SER A 7 -34.24 62.76 -23.16
CA SER A 7 -34.50 63.44 -21.89
C SER A 7 -33.71 62.76 -20.76
N ASN A 8 -33.19 63.55 -19.81
CA ASN A 8 -32.43 63.07 -18.64
C ASN A 8 -33.09 61.88 -17.93
N TYR A 9 -34.41 61.80 -17.95
CA TYR A 9 -35.19 60.72 -17.35
C TYR A 9 -35.02 59.36 -18.07
N GLN A 10 -34.86 59.35 -19.39
CA GLN A 10 -34.68 58.13 -20.17
C GLN A 10 -33.25 57.58 -20.07
N THR A 11 -32.25 58.46 -19.97
CA THR A 11 -30.85 58.07 -19.69
C THR A 11 -30.68 57.45 -18.30
N ILE A 12 -31.35 57.97 -17.27
CA ILE A 12 -31.31 57.40 -15.91
C ILE A 12 -31.94 55.99 -15.90
N LYS A 13 -33.06 55.79 -16.61
CA LYS A 13 -33.74 54.49 -16.68
C LYS A 13 -32.91 53.42 -17.39
N LEU A 14 -32.16 53.80 -18.42
CA LEU A 14 -31.24 52.91 -19.16
C LEU A 14 -30.00 52.54 -18.32
N LEU A 15 -29.42 53.49 -17.59
CA LEU A 15 -28.31 53.21 -16.66
C LEU A 15 -28.73 52.26 -15.53
N ASN A 16 -29.94 52.44 -14.98
CA ASN A 16 -30.46 51.57 -13.93
C ASN A 16 -30.71 50.14 -14.45
N TYR A 17 -31.18 49.99 -15.69
CA TYR A 17 -31.41 48.69 -16.31
C TYR A 17 -30.10 47.91 -16.58
N GLN A 18 -29.01 48.60 -16.95
CA GLN A 18 -27.69 47.98 -17.07
C GLN A 18 -27.08 47.63 -15.71
N ALA A 19 -27.26 48.48 -14.69
CA ALA A 19 -26.82 48.19 -13.32
C ALA A 19 -27.53 46.97 -12.72
N ILE A 20 -28.84 46.83 -12.93
CA ILE A 20 -29.63 45.68 -12.45
C ILE A 20 -29.19 44.36 -13.13
N LYS A 21 -28.78 44.40 -14.40
CA LYS A 21 -28.21 43.22 -15.10
C LYS A 21 -26.82 42.82 -14.59
N GLY A 22 -25.98 43.79 -14.21
CA GLY A 22 -24.68 43.53 -13.59
C GLY A 22 -24.81 42.89 -12.20
N ILE A 23 -25.75 43.36 -11.38
CA ILE A 23 -25.99 42.86 -10.02
C ILE A 23 -26.49 41.40 -10.02
N ALA A 24 -27.23 40.98 -11.05
CA ALA A 24 -27.70 39.59 -11.18
C ALA A 24 -26.56 38.57 -11.43
N SER A 25 -25.37 39.01 -11.85
CA SER A 25 -24.21 38.14 -12.10
C SER A 25 -23.38 37.83 -10.84
N LEU A 26 -23.51 38.65 -9.79
CA LEU A 26 -22.82 38.45 -8.51
C LEU A 26 -23.20 37.14 -7.81
N PRO A 27 -24.49 36.84 -7.58
CA PRO A 27 -24.88 35.59 -6.92
C PRO A 27 -24.53 34.35 -7.77
N THR A 28 -24.58 34.44 -9.09
CA THR A 28 -24.26 33.30 -9.96
C THR A 28 -22.77 32.97 -9.93
N ILE A 29 -21.88 33.98 -9.99
CA ILE A 29 -20.44 33.78 -9.82
C ILE A 29 -20.11 33.23 -8.43
N MET A 30 -20.80 33.70 -7.39
CA MET A 30 -20.62 33.19 -6.03
C MET A 30 -20.98 31.69 -5.93
N VAL A 31 -22.10 31.27 -6.52
CA VAL A 31 -22.48 29.85 -6.55
C VAL A 31 -21.46 29.02 -7.34
N ILE A 32 -21.02 29.50 -8.50
CA ILE A 32 -20.04 28.80 -9.33
C ILE A 32 -18.70 28.65 -8.60
N THR A 33 -18.22 29.70 -7.93
CA THR A 33 -16.95 29.67 -7.18
C THR A 33 -17.01 28.70 -6.00
N ILE A 34 -18.13 28.65 -5.27
CA ILE A 34 -18.34 27.66 -4.19
C ILE A 34 -18.31 26.23 -4.76
N LEU A 35 -18.94 26.02 -5.92
CA LEU A 35 -18.99 24.70 -6.55
C LEU A 35 -17.60 24.24 -7.03
N ILE A 36 -16.82 25.14 -7.63
CA ILE A 36 -15.43 24.86 -8.02
C ILE A 36 -14.57 24.53 -6.78
N LEU A 37 -14.72 25.30 -5.70
CA LEU A 37 -14.01 25.06 -4.45
C LEU A 37 -14.35 23.70 -3.85
N ALA A 38 -15.64 23.32 -3.83
CA ALA A 38 -16.08 22.02 -3.34
C ALA A 38 -15.46 20.87 -4.14
N ILE A 39 -15.40 20.98 -5.46
CA ILE A 39 -14.75 19.98 -6.32
C ILE A 39 -13.25 19.89 -6.03
N ALA A 40 -12.57 21.02 -5.89
CA ALA A 40 -11.13 21.05 -5.60
C ALA A 40 -10.80 20.37 -4.26
N ILE A 41 -11.60 20.61 -3.22
CA ILE A 41 -11.46 19.93 -1.93
C ILE A 41 -11.72 18.43 -2.06
N GLY A 42 -12.71 18.03 -2.85
CA GLY A 42 -13.00 16.62 -3.12
C GLY A 42 -11.83 15.89 -3.78
N ILE A 43 -11.23 16.48 -4.82
CA ILE A 43 -10.10 15.89 -5.54
C ILE A 43 -8.87 15.78 -4.63
N THR A 44 -8.56 16.85 -3.88
CA THR A 44 -7.40 16.84 -2.98
C THR A 44 -7.54 15.76 -1.89
N ALA A 45 -8.72 15.64 -1.28
CA ALA A 45 -8.97 14.59 -0.28
C ALA A 45 -8.75 13.18 -0.83
N LEU A 46 -9.21 12.90 -2.06
CA LEU A 46 -8.99 11.61 -2.72
C LEU A 46 -7.50 11.38 -3.01
N ALA A 47 -6.79 12.39 -3.53
CA ALA A 47 -5.36 12.28 -3.84
C ALA A 47 -4.51 11.99 -2.59
N PHE A 48 -4.83 12.60 -1.44
CA PHE A 48 -4.15 12.30 -0.18
C PHE A 48 -4.39 10.85 0.27
N ASN A 49 -5.64 10.36 0.18
CA ASN A 49 -5.95 8.98 0.52
C ASN A 49 -5.25 7.98 -0.40
N GLU A 50 -5.27 8.22 -1.72
CA GLU A 50 -4.57 7.39 -2.69
C GLU A 50 -3.06 7.36 -2.44
N SER A 51 -2.46 8.50 -2.07
CA SER A 51 -1.03 8.56 -1.75
C SER A 51 -0.67 7.70 -0.53
N ILE A 52 -1.49 7.71 0.52
CA ILE A 52 -1.28 6.90 1.72
C ILE A 52 -1.45 5.41 1.38
N MET A 53 -2.48 5.06 0.62
CA MET A 53 -2.72 3.68 0.18
C MET A 53 -1.59 3.15 -0.70
N SER A 54 -1.09 3.98 -1.63
CA SER A 54 0.03 3.63 -2.52
C SER A 54 1.30 3.36 -1.71
N ALA A 55 1.62 4.21 -0.74
CA ALA A 55 2.76 3.99 0.15
C ALA A 55 2.62 2.70 0.97
N ALA A 56 1.43 2.41 1.50
CA ALA A 56 1.15 1.17 2.23
C ALA A 56 1.30 -0.06 1.32
N GLN A 57 0.83 0.01 0.08
CA GLN A 57 0.95 -1.06 -0.90
C GLN A 57 2.42 -1.36 -1.21
N VAL A 58 3.26 -0.34 -1.42
CA VAL A 58 4.70 -0.50 -1.64
C VAL A 58 5.37 -1.18 -0.44
N GLN A 59 5.05 -0.76 0.78
CA GLN A 59 5.61 -1.37 2.00
C GLN A 59 5.16 -2.83 2.15
N SER A 60 3.89 -3.11 1.87
CA SER A 60 3.34 -4.46 1.86
C SER A 60 4.03 -5.36 0.82
N SER A 61 4.25 -4.86 -0.40
CA SER A 61 4.99 -5.61 -1.43
C SER A 61 6.44 -5.89 -1.03
N LYS A 62 7.12 -4.93 -0.36
CA LYS A 62 8.46 -5.16 0.19
C LYS A 62 8.47 -6.22 1.29
N ALA A 63 7.48 -6.18 2.19
CA ALA A 63 7.34 -7.20 3.23
C ALA A 63 7.13 -8.59 2.63
N LEU A 64 6.31 -8.72 1.59
CA LEU A 64 6.15 -9.99 0.87
C LEU A 64 7.46 -10.47 0.23
N PHE A 65 8.20 -9.57 -0.41
CA PHE A 65 9.50 -9.89 -0.98
C PHE A 65 10.51 -10.38 0.08
N TYR A 66 10.55 -9.75 1.26
CA TYR A 66 11.40 -10.21 2.36
C TYR A 66 10.97 -11.59 2.90
N ALA A 67 9.66 -11.82 3.02
CA ALA A 67 9.11 -13.12 3.41
C ALA A 67 9.54 -14.21 2.42
N GLU A 68 9.40 -13.97 1.13
CA GLU A 68 9.79 -14.90 0.07
C GLU A 68 11.30 -15.16 0.07
N ALA A 69 12.12 -14.12 0.23
CA ALA A 69 13.57 -14.25 0.32
C ALA A 69 14.01 -15.09 1.53
N GLY A 70 13.40 -14.88 2.71
CA GLY A 70 13.65 -15.70 3.90
C GLY A 70 13.22 -17.16 3.73
N ALA A 71 12.08 -17.40 3.06
CA ALA A 71 11.63 -18.75 2.75
C ALA A 71 12.58 -19.48 1.78
N ARG A 72 13.11 -18.76 0.77
CA ARG A 72 14.14 -19.29 -0.15
C ARG A 72 15.45 -19.61 0.56
N ASP A 73 15.92 -18.75 1.47
CA ASP A 73 17.13 -19.03 2.28
C ASP A 73 16.96 -20.28 3.14
N ALA A 74 15.81 -20.43 3.82
CA ALA A 74 15.49 -21.62 4.59
C ALA A 74 15.45 -22.88 3.72
N LEU A 75 14.85 -22.79 2.53
CA LEU A 75 14.85 -23.91 1.60
C LEU A 75 16.27 -24.31 1.20
N MET A 76 17.17 -23.35 0.96
CA MET A 76 18.58 -23.64 0.69
C MET A 76 19.28 -24.31 1.88
N ARG A 77 19.00 -23.88 3.12
CA ARG A 77 19.54 -24.52 4.33
C ARG A 77 19.06 -25.97 4.47
N ILE A 78 17.78 -26.21 4.19
CA ILE A 78 17.18 -27.55 4.22
C ILE A 78 17.73 -28.44 3.10
N ALA A 79 17.95 -27.89 1.90
CA ALA A 79 18.57 -28.61 0.80
C ALA A 79 20.01 -29.05 1.14
N ARG A 80 20.75 -28.26 1.94
CA ARG A 80 22.09 -28.63 2.44
C ARG A 80 22.05 -29.57 3.64
N ASN A 81 21.05 -29.43 4.50
CA ASN A 81 20.83 -30.27 5.67
C ASN A 81 19.33 -30.53 5.84
N LYS A 82 18.87 -31.71 5.38
CA LYS A 82 17.47 -32.14 5.48
C LYS A 82 16.92 -32.05 6.91
N ASN A 83 17.77 -32.30 7.90
CA ASN A 83 17.39 -32.30 9.30
C ASN A 83 17.46 -30.92 9.94
N TYR A 84 17.68 -29.85 9.16
CA TYR A 84 17.64 -28.49 9.67
C TYR A 84 16.25 -28.19 10.23
N THR A 85 16.19 -27.94 11.53
CA THR A 85 15.00 -27.56 12.29
C THR A 85 15.35 -26.37 13.14
N CYS A 86 14.40 -25.47 13.31
CA CYS A 86 14.67 -24.14 13.83
C CYS A 86 13.35 -23.51 14.21
N ASP A 87 12.80 -23.92 15.36
CA ASP A 87 11.49 -23.47 15.80
C ASP A 87 11.65 -22.43 16.92
N SER A 88 11.42 -21.16 16.58
CA SER A 88 11.28 -20.08 17.56
C SER A 88 10.09 -19.21 17.13
N PRO A 89 8.87 -19.55 17.58
CA PRO A 89 7.64 -18.95 17.08
C PRO A 89 7.49 -17.45 17.42
N SER A 90 8.18 -16.95 18.45
CA SER A 90 8.08 -15.55 18.89
C SER A 90 9.10 -14.61 18.25
N SER A 91 10.31 -15.08 17.96
CA SER A 91 11.40 -14.23 17.44
C SER A 91 11.77 -14.53 15.99
N GLY A 92 11.28 -15.63 15.41
CA GLY A 92 12.01 -16.31 14.34
C GLY A 92 13.27 -16.96 14.91
N CYS A 93 13.63 -18.10 14.36
CA CYS A 93 14.77 -18.86 14.84
C CYS A 93 16.10 -18.30 14.28
N TYR A 94 16.05 -17.69 13.09
CA TYR A 94 17.06 -16.78 12.59
C TYR A 94 16.39 -15.68 11.77
N GLN A 95 17.15 -14.63 11.48
CA GLN A 95 16.66 -13.42 10.86
C GLN A 95 17.58 -12.99 9.72
N ILE A 96 17.00 -12.37 8.69
CA ILE A 96 17.73 -11.73 7.61
C ILE A 96 17.41 -10.24 7.67
N GLU A 97 18.45 -9.44 7.88
CA GLU A 97 18.37 -7.99 7.94
C GLU A 97 18.45 -7.40 6.53
N PHE A 98 17.38 -6.75 6.07
CA PHE A 98 17.35 -6.00 4.80
C PHE A 98 17.60 -4.50 5.01
N ALA A 99 17.47 -4.03 6.25
CA ALA A 99 17.87 -2.73 6.73
C ALA A 99 18.83 -2.88 7.92
N THR A 100 19.62 -1.85 8.22
CA THR A 100 20.53 -1.89 9.39
C THR A 100 19.71 -2.00 10.67
N SER A 101 19.88 -3.08 11.43
CA SER A 101 19.05 -3.39 12.62
C SER A 101 17.56 -3.53 12.33
N GLY A 102 17.17 -3.83 11.09
CA GLY A 102 15.80 -3.85 10.58
C GLY A 102 14.83 -4.77 11.32
N CYS A 103 15.29 -5.84 11.96
CA CYS A 103 14.47 -6.74 12.77
C CYS A 103 14.29 -6.24 14.20
N SER A 104 15.22 -5.42 14.68
CA SER A 104 15.13 -4.74 15.97
C SER A 104 14.28 -3.46 15.88
N THR A 105 14.41 -2.71 14.79
CA THR A 105 13.69 -1.46 14.52
C THR A 105 12.41 -1.66 13.72
N SER A 106 12.14 -2.89 13.25
CA SER A 106 11.05 -3.22 12.31
C SER A 106 11.15 -2.53 10.95
N GLU A 107 12.25 -1.87 10.59
CA GLU A 107 12.38 -1.13 9.33
C GLU A 107 12.46 -2.03 8.09
N GLY A 108 12.94 -3.27 8.24
CA GLY A 108 13.12 -4.16 7.10
C GLY A 108 13.85 -5.44 7.44
N CYS A 109 13.13 -6.54 7.67
CA CYS A 109 13.75 -7.84 7.87
C CYS A 109 12.84 -9.00 7.48
N ALA A 110 13.41 -10.21 7.46
CA ALA A 110 12.67 -11.46 7.48
C ALA A 110 12.98 -12.26 8.75
N LYS A 111 11.95 -12.79 9.41
CA LYS A 111 12.05 -13.72 10.54
C LYS A 111 11.61 -15.09 10.07
N ILE A 112 12.48 -16.09 10.21
CA ILE A 112 12.23 -17.41 9.65
C ILE A 112 12.11 -18.43 10.78
N THR A 113 11.13 -19.33 10.67
CA THR A 113 11.06 -20.56 11.45
C THR A 113 10.99 -21.75 10.50
N VAL A 114 11.57 -22.86 10.95
CA VAL A 114 11.51 -24.15 10.28
C VAL A 114 11.03 -25.15 11.31
N SER A 115 9.92 -25.82 11.01
CA SER A 115 9.32 -26.80 11.90
C SER A 115 10.22 -28.04 12.08
N SER A 116 9.63 -29.14 12.54
CA SER A 116 10.32 -30.39 12.82
C SER A 116 11.02 -31.00 11.60
N ALA A 117 11.79 -32.08 11.82
CA ALA A 117 12.50 -32.82 10.78
C ALA A 117 11.58 -33.68 9.89
N GLN A 118 10.28 -33.72 10.22
CA GLN A 118 9.30 -34.63 9.62
C GLN A 118 8.65 -34.00 8.38
N SER A 119 8.13 -34.85 7.50
CA SER A 119 7.36 -34.45 6.33
C SER A 119 5.86 -34.36 6.69
N PRO A 120 5.13 -33.28 6.33
CA PRO A 120 5.64 -32.08 5.66
C PRO A 120 6.48 -31.21 6.62
N LYS A 121 7.64 -30.79 6.13
CA LYS A 121 8.47 -29.81 6.82
C LYS A 121 7.99 -28.43 6.43
N VAL A 122 7.70 -27.60 7.42
CA VAL A 122 7.06 -26.30 7.22
C VAL A 122 8.07 -25.20 7.50
N ILE A 123 8.32 -24.36 6.50
CA ILE A 123 8.99 -23.08 6.69
C ILE A 123 7.91 -22.01 6.87
N ILE A 124 8.04 -21.17 7.88
CA ILE A 124 7.27 -19.92 7.98
C ILE A 124 8.28 -18.77 7.94
N SER A 125 8.15 -17.90 6.96
CA SER A 125 8.98 -16.70 6.82
C SER A 125 8.09 -15.47 6.92
N GLU A 126 8.30 -14.67 7.96
CA GLU A 126 7.64 -13.40 8.19
C GLU A 126 8.53 -12.27 7.69
N GLY A 127 8.14 -11.62 6.60
CA GLY A 127 8.75 -10.38 6.14
C GLY A 127 8.08 -9.17 6.78
N ARG A 128 8.88 -8.22 7.23
CA ARG A 128 8.44 -7.03 7.97
C ARG A 128 9.04 -5.76 7.38
N VAL A 129 8.18 -4.77 7.16
CA VAL A 129 8.55 -3.39 6.78
C VAL A 129 7.66 -2.43 7.56
N ASN A 130 8.24 -1.79 8.58
CA ASN A 130 7.54 -1.05 9.62
C ASN A 130 6.41 -1.90 10.24
N ASN A 131 5.17 -1.46 10.09
CA ASN A 131 3.98 -2.14 10.56
C ASN A 131 3.38 -3.11 9.54
N ASN A 132 3.92 -3.17 8.32
CA ASN A 132 3.46 -4.11 7.29
C ASN A 132 4.17 -5.44 7.48
N ILE A 133 3.38 -6.48 7.71
CA ILE A 133 3.85 -7.84 7.95
C ILE A 133 3.21 -8.74 6.92
N ARG A 134 4.01 -9.58 6.27
CA ARG A 134 3.57 -10.60 5.31
C ARG A 134 4.22 -11.92 5.67
N LYS A 135 3.47 -13.02 5.58
CA LYS A 135 3.95 -14.34 5.94
C LYS A 135 3.86 -15.28 4.75
N MET A 136 4.98 -15.96 4.48
CA MET A 136 5.07 -17.00 3.47
C MET A 136 5.24 -18.34 4.17
N GLN A 137 4.36 -19.29 3.88
CA GLN A 137 4.50 -20.67 4.29
C GLN A 137 4.95 -21.53 3.11
N VAL A 138 5.98 -22.35 3.35
CA VAL A 138 6.44 -23.35 2.39
C VAL A 138 6.39 -24.73 3.03
N ASP A 139 5.55 -25.59 2.48
CA ASP A 139 5.46 -26.99 2.88
C ASP A 139 6.35 -27.84 1.96
N ILE A 140 7.30 -28.54 2.56
CA ILE A 140 8.29 -29.36 1.87
C ILE A 140 7.96 -30.82 2.14
N TYR A 141 7.81 -31.58 1.06
CA TYR A 141 7.62 -33.02 1.11
C TYR A 141 8.91 -33.71 0.69
N PHE A 142 9.34 -34.68 1.48
CA PHE A 142 10.52 -35.51 1.18
C PHE A 142 10.09 -36.87 0.66
N ASP A 143 10.94 -37.47 -0.17
CA ASP A 143 10.79 -38.87 -0.54
C ASP A 143 10.90 -39.77 0.71
N ALA A 144 9.98 -40.72 0.83
CA ALA A 144 9.95 -41.72 1.89
C ALA A 144 11.06 -42.78 1.70
N ALA A 145 11.59 -42.94 0.47
CA ALA A 145 12.50 -44.02 0.08
C ALA A 145 14.00 -43.76 0.36
N LEU A 146 14.34 -43.17 1.52
CA LEU A 146 15.72 -43.06 2.07
C LEU A 146 16.69 -42.06 1.41
N SER A 147 16.40 -41.50 0.23
CA SER A 147 17.27 -40.48 -0.42
C SER A 147 17.19 -39.11 0.27
N GLY A 148 16.03 -38.81 0.87
CA GLY A 148 15.78 -37.53 1.52
C GLY A 148 15.72 -36.33 0.59
N GLU A 149 15.55 -36.58 -0.71
CA GLU A 149 15.34 -35.55 -1.71
C GLU A 149 13.98 -34.87 -1.53
N ILE A 150 13.91 -33.61 -1.94
CA ILE A 150 12.69 -32.82 -1.95
C ILE A 150 11.88 -33.23 -3.19
N ILE A 151 10.71 -33.82 -2.99
CA ILE A 151 9.83 -34.26 -4.08
C ILE A 151 8.80 -33.21 -4.46
N ASN A 152 8.43 -32.33 -3.52
CA ASN A 152 7.45 -31.28 -3.75
C ASN A 152 7.65 -30.14 -2.76
N THR A 153 7.39 -28.91 -3.21
CA THR A 153 7.30 -27.71 -2.38
C THR A 153 6.02 -26.97 -2.70
N ASN A 154 5.17 -26.74 -1.70
CA ASN A 154 3.98 -25.93 -1.83
C ASN A 154 4.20 -24.56 -1.18
N TRP A 155 4.01 -23.49 -1.95
CA TRP A 155 4.21 -22.12 -1.51
C TRP A 155 2.86 -21.42 -1.38
N ARG A 156 2.62 -20.79 -0.23
CA ARG A 156 1.44 -19.97 -0.05
C ARG A 156 1.70 -18.80 0.89
N GLU A 157 1.12 -17.66 0.56
CA GLU A 157 0.98 -16.58 1.53
C GLU A 157 -0.06 -17.00 2.58
N ILE A 158 0.27 -16.79 3.85
CA ILE A 158 -0.66 -16.98 4.96
C ILE A 158 -0.94 -15.64 5.61
N VAL A 159 -2.18 -15.49 6.08
CA VAL A 159 -2.60 -14.41 6.96
C VAL A 159 -2.84 -15.04 8.33
N ASP A 160 -2.31 -14.40 9.37
CA ASP A 160 -2.67 -14.74 10.76
C ASP A 160 -4.01 -14.11 11.13
#